data_AF-A0A9E6ZN33-F1
#
_entry.id   AF-A0A9E6ZN33-F1
#
_cell.length_a   1.000
_cell.length_b   1.000
_cell.length_c   1.000
_cell.angle_alpha   90.00
_cell.angle_beta   90.00
_cell.angle_gamma   90.00
#
_symmetry.space_group_name_H-M   'P 1'
#
loop_
_entity.id
_entity.type
_entity.pdbx_description
1 polymer ?
#
loop_
_entity_poly.entity_id
_entity_poly.type
_entity_poly.pdbx_seq_one_letter_code
_entity_poly.pdbx_strand_id
1 'polypeptide(L)'
;MILKTNIRFILLQLLLIASNITLAQGTDKVYNHELATSELEETQTRLKAGESFELNPELFEYIYLNINTFPSIPIDAGIEERMQSFTPIFNQLTFILKSLVIESRDSISVEHAMIIASLGYQSVNLLSLGNEYMETLDKSDPTYTIREKGYNRATSGIQDFLIGYIITTFLENKYEGVDSILTSSLIVFAPKIMNELPKDKRKATTKLIKKYIGNKNDLRLNKEYQELLDVL
;
A
#
# COMPACT_ATOMS: atom_id res chain seq x y z
N MET A 1 -8.70 -47.72 -4.29
CA MET A 1 -8.66 -46.74 -5.40
C MET A 1 -7.47 -45.83 -5.18
N ILE A 2 -6.31 -46.28 -5.65
CA ILE A 2 -5.01 -45.62 -5.61
C ILE A 2 -4.83 -45.00 -6.99
N LEU A 3 -4.91 -43.67 -7.13
CA LEU A 3 -4.27 -42.83 -8.16
C LEU A 3 -4.87 -41.42 -8.11
N LYS A 4 -4.16 -40.49 -7.47
CA LYS A 4 -4.14 -39.04 -7.77
C LYS A 4 -3.21 -38.27 -6.82
N THR A 5 -2.77 -38.90 -5.73
CA THR A 5 -1.86 -38.32 -4.73
C THR A 5 -0.38 -38.41 -5.14
N ASN A 6 0.02 -39.35 -6.00
CA ASN A 6 1.43 -39.60 -6.32
C ASN A 6 2.03 -38.72 -7.44
N ILE A 7 1.23 -38.07 -8.28
CA ILE A 7 1.75 -37.19 -9.37
C ILE A 7 2.03 -35.76 -8.86
N ARG A 8 1.29 -35.30 -7.84
CA ARG A 8 1.50 -33.96 -7.27
C ARG A 8 2.72 -33.87 -6.34
N PHE A 9 3.13 -34.99 -5.73
CA PHE A 9 4.32 -35.06 -4.88
C PHE A 9 5.64 -35.18 -5.67
N ILE A 10 5.62 -35.75 -6.88
CA ILE A 10 6.82 -35.89 -7.73
C ILE A 10 7.17 -34.58 -8.46
N LEU A 11 6.17 -33.77 -8.81
CA LEU A 11 6.37 -32.41 -9.34
C LEU A 11 6.86 -31.41 -8.27
N LEU A 12 6.50 -31.65 -6.99
CA LEU A 12 6.98 -30.87 -5.84
C LEU A 12 8.44 -31.17 -5.48
N GLN A 13 8.97 -32.34 -5.86
CA GLN A 13 10.34 -32.75 -5.55
C GLN A 13 11.34 -32.51 -6.69
N LEU A 14 10.90 -32.27 -7.93
CA LEU A 14 11.77 -32.11 -9.10
C LEU A 14 12.16 -30.66 -9.43
N LEU A 15 11.52 -29.65 -8.84
CA LEU A 15 11.91 -28.24 -9.02
C LEU A 15 12.81 -27.70 -7.89
N LEU A 16 13.11 -28.54 -6.89
CA LEU A 16 13.95 -28.19 -5.75
C LEU A 16 15.45 -28.43 -5.97
N ILE A 17 15.90 -29.01 -7.10
CA ILE A 17 17.32 -29.33 -7.29
C ILE A 17 17.74 -29.13 -8.75
N ALA A 18 17.76 -27.86 -9.16
CA ALA A 18 18.74 -27.33 -10.11
C ALA A 18 19.18 -25.97 -9.57
N SER A 19 20.13 -26.07 -8.64
CA SER A 19 21.05 -25.04 -8.18
C SER A 19 21.17 -23.79 -9.06
N ASN A 20 20.75 -22.66 -8.51
CA ASN A 20 21.75 -21.69 -8.08
C ASN A 20 21.58 -21.46 -6.58
N ILE A 21 22.58 -21.92 -5.83
CA ILE A 21 22.97 -21.26 -4.59
C ILE A 21 23.41 -19.87 -5.03
N THR A 22 22.50 -18.91 -4.97
CA THR A 22 22.86 -17.52 -4.75
C THR A 22 22.48 -17.22 -3.33
N LEU A 23 23.52 -17.28 -2.50
CA LEU A 23 23.64 -16.65 -1.19
C LEU A 23 22.36 -15.91 -0.76
N ALA A 24 21.66 -16.50 0.21
CA ALA A 24 21.06 -15.68 1.25
C ALA A 24 22.23 -14.97 1.95
N GLN A 25 22.72 -13.88 1.36
CA GLN A 25 23.31 -12.84 2.17
C GLN A 25 22.12 -12.31 2.96
N GLY A 26 22.05 -12.65 4.25
CA GLY A 26 21.60 -11.65 5.21
C GLY A 26 22.54 -10.49 4.99
N THR A 27 22.13 -9.58 4.12
CA THR A 27 22.91 -8.38 3.88
C THR A 27 22.61 -7.52 5.09
N ASP A 28 23.64 -7.13 5.83
CA ASP A 28 23.59 -5.90 6.63
C ASP A 28 23.43 -4.69 5.66
N LYS A 29 22.43 -4.70 4.78
CA LYS A 29 22.17 -3.67 3.78
C LYS A 29 21.55 -2.53 4.55
N VAL A 30 22.39 -1.58 4.94
CA VAL A 30 21.92 -0.31 5.45
C VAL A 30 21.28 0.45 4.29
N TYR A 31 19.96 0.44 4.24
CA TYR A 31 19.21 1.14 3.21
C TYR A 31 19.36 2.66 3.33
N ASN A 32 19.37 3.31 2.17
CA ASN A 32 19.16 4.75 2.00
C ASN A 32 18.08 4.96 0.94
N HIS A 33 17.68 6.21 0.67
CA HIS A 33 16.59 6.51 -0.27
C HIS A 33 16.83 5.96 -1.69
N GLU A 34 18.06 6.05 -2.19
CA GLU A 34 18.43 5.60 -3.53
C GLU A 34 18.39 4.08 -3.62
N LEU A 35 19.03 3.39 -2.66
CA LEU A 35 19.05 1.93 -2.61
C LEU A 35 17.65 1.35 -2.43
N ALA A 36 16.83 1.93 -1.57
CA ALA A 36 15.45 1.47 -1.37
C ALA A 36 14.60 1.66 -2.63
N THR A 37 14.78 2.76 -3.36
CA THR A 37 14.09 2.99 -4.64
C THR A 37 14.51 1.97 -5.69
N SER A 38 15.81 1.72 -5.83
CA SER A 38 16.33 0.72 -6.77
C SER A 38 15.84 -0.69 -6.45
N GLU A 39 15.82 -1.08 -5.17
CA GLU A 39 15.39 -2.41 -4.74
C GLU A 39 13.87 -2.61 -4.96
N LEU A 40 13.05 -1.57 -4.79
CA LEU A 40 11.62 -1.61 -5.15
C LEU A 40 11.40 -1.83 -6.65
N GLU A 41 12.20 -1.16 -7.49
CA GLU A 41 12.14 -1.32 -8.94
C GLU A 41 12.56 -2.72 -9.38
N GLU A 42 13.66 -3.23 -8.83
CA GLU A 42 14.14 -4.59 -9.09
C GLU A 42 13.09 -5.62 -8.66
N THR A 43 12.54 -5.46 -7.46
CA THR A 43 11.47 -6.30 -6.94
C THR A 43 10.26 -6.33 -7.88
N GLN A 44 9.79 -5.17 -8.33
CA GLN A 44 8.66 -5.09 -9.26
C GLN A 44 8.98 -5.79 -10.59
N THR A 45 10.21 -5.65 -11.09
CA THR A 45 10.68 -6.27 -12.33
C THR A 45 10.67 -7.79 -12.23
N ARG A 46 11.24 -8.34 -11.16
CA ARG A 46 11.25 -9.79 -10.88
C ARG A 46 9.84 -10.37 -10.79
N LEU A 47 8.95 -9.67 -10.05
CA LEU A 47 7.54 -10.07 -9.94
C LEU A 47 6.82 -10.04 -11.30
N LYS A 48 7.08 -9.04 -12.16
CA LYS A 48 6.54 -8.99 -13.53
C LYS A 48 7.06 -10.13 -14.42
N ALA A 49 8.28 -10.59 -14.19
CA ALA A 49 8.88 -11.73 -14.88
C ALA A 49 8.36 -13.10 -14.37
N GLY A 50 7.57 -13.12 -13.29
CA GLY A 50 7.06 -14.35 -12.69
C GLY A 50 8.11 -15.11 -11.88
N GLU A 51 9.19 -14.43 -11.48
CA GLU A 51 10.22 -15.02 -10.64
C GLU A 51 9.74 -15.22 -9.22
N SER A 52 10.31 -16.22 -8.52
CA SER A 52 10.08 -16.39 -7.09
C SER A 52 10.58 -15.16 -6.35
N PHE A 53 9.72 -14.63 -5.48
CA PHE A 53 9.99 -13.44 -4.70
C PHE A 53 9.72 -13.73 -3.22
N GLU A 54 10.67 -13.34 -2.39
CA GLU A 54 10.50 -13.26 -0.94
C GLU A 54 10.60 -11.79 -0.54
N LEU A 55 9.75 -11.39 0.42
CA LEU A 55 9.79 -10.05 0.96
C LEU A 55 11.13 -9.82 1.66
N ASN A 56 11.76 -8.68 1.37
CA ASN A 56 12.91 -8.20 2.12
C ASN A 56 12.41 -7.36 3.32
N PRO A 57 12.46 -7.87 4.57
CA PRO A 57 11.90 -7.16 5.71
C PRO A 57 12.61 -5.83 5.99
N GLU A 58 13.93 -5.78 5.80
CA GLU A 58 14.77 -4.59 6.06
C GLU A 58 14.42 -3.44 5.12
N LEU A 59 14.09 -3.74 3.86
CA LEU A 59 13.62 -2.74 2.89
C LEU A 59 12.33 -2.09 3.37
N PHE A 60 11.33 -2.89 3.76
CA PHE A 60 10.03 -2.37 4.14
C PHE A 60 10.04 -1.72 5.52
N GLU A 61 10.89 -2.18 6.44
CA GLU A 61 11.16 -1.49 7.69
C GLU A 61 11.80 -0.12 7.43
N TYR A 62 12.83 -0.03 6.57
CA TYR A 62 13.44 1.24 6.20
C TYR A 62 12.41 2.21 5.62
N ILE A 63 11.60 1.78 4.65
CA ILE A 63 10.57 2.62 4.03
C ILE A 63 9.56 3.05 5.10
N TYR A 64 9.10 2.14 5.96
CA TYR A 64 8.14 2.42 7.02
C TYR A 64 8.66 3.43 8.05
N LEU A 65 9.93 3.32 8.45
CA LEU A 65 10.55 4.27 9.39
C LEU A 65 10.81 5.65 8.75
N ASN A 66 10.87 5.72 7.41
CA ASN A 66 11.14 6.95 6.65
C ASN A 66 9.94 7.44 5.82
N ILE A 67 8.72 7.01 6.15
CA ILE A 67 7.46 7.37 5.45
C ILE A 67 7.25 8.87 5.18
N ASN A 68 7.80 9.75 6.02
CA ASN A 68 7.64 11.20 5.90
C ASN A 68 8.68 11.84 4.96
N THR A 69 9.76 11.12 4.63
CA THR A 69 10.91 11.63 3.87
C THR A 69 11.24 10.75 2.66
N PHE A 70 10.55 9.62 2.47
CA PHE A 70 10.75 8.70 1.36
C PHE A 70 9.67 8.87 0.27
N PRO A 71 10.05 8.95 -1.02
CA PRO A 71 11.42 9.10 -1.53
C PRO A 71 12.03 10.47 -1.18
N SER A 72 13.36 10.56 -1.24
CA SER A 72 14.05 11.84 -1.08
C SER A 72 13.74 12.75 -2.27
N ILE A 73 13.28 13.96 -1.99
CA ILE A 73 12.90 14.94 -3.00
C ILE A 73 13.57 16.28 -2.66
N PRO A 74 14.14 16.99 -3.65
CA PRO A 74 14.67 18.34 -3.44
C PRO A 74 13.61 19.28 -2.86
N ILE A 75 14.02 20.16 -1.94
CA ILE A 75 13.09 21.10 -1.27
C ILE A 75 12.47 22.08 -2.27
N ASP A 76 13.16 22.37 -3.36
CA ASP A 76 12.79 23.26 -4.46
C ASP A 76 12.16 22.53 -5.66
N ALA A 77 11.90 21.22 -5.55
CA ALA A 77 11.31 20.43 -6.62
C ALA A 77 9.90 20.92 -6.98
N GLY A 78 9.66 21.13 -8.28
CA GLY A 78 8.35 21.47 -8.82
C GLY A 78 7.35 20.32 -8.71
N ILE A 79 6.05 20.61 -8.94
CA ILE A 79 4.96 19.61 -8.89
C ILE A 79 5.26 18.39 -9.78
N GLU A 80 5.73 18.61 -11.01
CA GLU A 80 6.01 17.54 -11.95
C GLU A 80 7.11 16.60 -11.46
N GLU A 81 8.21 17.16 -10.93
CA GLU A 81 9.32 16.39 -10.38
C GLU A 81 8.88 15.58 -9.15
N ARG A 82 8.12 16.22 -8.24
CA ARG A 82 7.53 15.54 -7.08
C ARG A 82 6.63 14.37 -7.51
N MET A 83 5.77 14.58 -8.51
CA MET A 83 4.91 13.52 -9.05
C MET A 83 5.72 12.38 -9.68
N GLN A 84 6.80 12.70 -10.40
CA GLN A 84 7.71 11.71 -11.00
C GLN A 84 8.46 10.89 -9.94
N SER A 85 8.70 11.43 -8.75
CA SER A 85 9.26 10.67 -7.63
C SER A 85 8.23 9.80 -6.92
N PHE A 86 7.05 10.33 -6.58
CA PHE A 86 6.06 9.60 -5.77
C PHE A 86 5.29 8.53 -6.55
N THR A 87 4.95 8.79 -7.83
CA THR A 87 4.11 7.89 -8.62
C THR A 87 4.74 6.50 -8.84
N PRO A 88 6.03 6.38 -9.21
CA PRO A 88 6.69 5.08 -9.34
C PRO A 88 6.68 4.28 -8.05
N ILE A 89 7.03 4.92 -6.92
CA ILE A 89 7.06 4.28 -5.60
C ILE A 89 5.68 3.73 -5.23
N PHE A 90 4.63 4.55 -5.38
CA PHE A 90 3.26 4.12 -5.13
C PHE A 90 2.87 2.92 -5.99
N ASN A 91 3.19 2.95 -7.29
CA ASN A 91 2.89 1.87 -8.22
C ASN A 91 3.67 0.58 -7.90
N GLN A 92 4.93 0.71 -7.48
CA GLN A 92 5.76 -0.41 -7.05
C GLN A 92 5.18 -1.06 -5.80
N LEU A 93 4.90 -0.28 -4.75
CA LEU A 93 4.28 -0.78 -3.52
C LEU A 93 2.92 -1.43 -3.77
N THR A 94 2.07 -0.81 -4.60
CA THR A 94 0.78 -1.37 -4.99
C THR A 94 0.94 -2.70 -5.72
N PHE A 95 1.89 -2.79 -6.64
CA PHE A 95 2.13 -4.01 -7.41
C PHE A 95 2.69 -5.13 -6.53
N ILE A 96 3.63 -4.80 -5.64
CA ILE A 96 4.20 -5.74 -4.67
C ILE A 96 3.08 -6.27 -3.77
N LEU A 97 2.29 -5.38 -3.16
CA LEU A 97 1.17 -5.78 -2.31
C LEU A 97 0.22 -6.71 -3.06
N LYS A 98 -0.20 -6.34 -4.27
CA LYS A 98 -1.08 -7.17 -5.10
C LYS A 98 -0.51 -8.55 -5.39
N SER A 99 0.79 -8.65 -5.69
CA SER A 99 1.47 -9.91 -5.97
C SER A 99 1.62 -10.81 -4.75
N LEU A 100 1.45 -10.28 -3.53
CA LEU A 100 1.46 -11.06 -2.30
C LEU A 100 0.06 -11.54 -1.91
N VAL A 101 -1.00 -10.95 -2.46
CA VAL A 101 -2.38 -11.41 -2.30
C VAL A 101 -2.61 -12.64 -3.20
N ILE A 102 -1.95 -13.76 -2.89
CA ILE A 102 -2.12 -15.02 -3.64
C ILE A 102 -3.03 -16.01 -2.92
N GLU A 103 -3.33 -15.84 -1.63
CA GLU A 103 -4.18 -16.77 -0.88
C GLU A 103 -5.03 -16.05 0.17
N SER A 104 -6.28 -16.47 0.35
CA SER A 104 -7.12 -16.03 1.49
C SER A 104 -6.44 -16.43 2.79
N ARG A 105 -5.89 -15.45 3.52
CA ARG A 105 -5.24 -15.65 4.82
C ARG A 105 -6.02 -14.89 5.88
N ASP A 106 -6.21 -15.53 7.03
CA ASP A 106 -6.89 -14.94 8.19
C ASP A 106 -6.02 -13.90 8.93
N SER A 107 -4.78 -13.68 8.46
CA SER A 107 -3.82 -12.75 9.07
C SER A 107 -2.87 -12.15 8.03
N ILE A 108 -2.45 -10.91 8.27
CA ILE A 108 -1.39 -10.24 7.52
C ILE A 108 -0.07 -10.34 8.31
N SER A 109 1.06 -10.42 7.61
CA SER A 109 2.38 -10.37 8.27
C SER A 109 2.80 -8.93 8.60
N VAL A 110 3.89 -8.78 9.36
CA VAL A 110 4.48 -7.49 9.72
C VAL A 110 4.87 -6.69 8.46
N GLU A 111 5.49 -7.34 7.49
CA GLU A 111 5.91 -6.73 6.23
C GLU A 111 4.70 -6.25 5.42
N HIS A 112 3.62 -7.05 5.39
CA HIS A 112 2.37 -6.61 4.76
C HIS A 112 1.81 -5.37 5.46
N ALA A 113 1.79 -5.36 6.79
CA ALA A 113 1.32 -4.19 7.55
C ALA A 113 2.18 -2.94 7.25
N MET A 114 3.50 -3.08 7.18
CA MET A 114 4.44 -2.00 6.82
C MET A 114 4.23 -1.50 5.38
N ILE A 115 4.01 -2.40 4.42
CA ILE A 115 3.72 -2.03 3.02
C ILE A 115 2.40 -1.26 2.92
N ILE A 116 1.34 -1.78 3.54
CA ILE A 116 0.01 -1.14 3.52
C ILE A 116 0.09 0.23 4.22
N ALA A 117 0.76 0.33 5.37
CA ALA A 117 1.01 1.60 6.05
C ALA A 117 1.75 2.59 5.15
N SER A 118 2.86 2.17 4.54
CA SER A 118 3.65 3.00 3.62
C SER A 118 2.81 3.49 2.44
N LEU A 119 1.97 2.61 1.86
CA LEU A 119 1.05 2.97 0.79
C LEU A 119 0.02 4.02 1.22
N GLY A 120 -0.43 3.98 2.48
CA GLY A 120 -1.32 5.01 3.06
C GLY A 120 -0.66 6.39 3.11
N TYR A 121 0.60 6.47 3.54
CA TYR A 121 1.35 7.72 3.52
C TYR A 121 1.60 8.22 2.09
N GLN A 122 1.97 7.34 1.16
CA GLN A 122 2.14 7.70 -0.25
C GLN A 122 0.82 8.16 -0.89
N SER A 123 -0.32 7.61 -0.47
CA SER A 123 -1.64 8.05 -0.93
C SER A 123 -1.93 9.50 -0.54
N VAL A 124 -1.51 9.95 0.65
CA VAL A 124 -1.64 11.36 1.05
C VAL A 124 -0.84 12.25 0.11
N ASN A 125 0.43 11.91 -0.15
CA ASN A 125 1.31 12.69 -1.02
C ASN A 125 0.75 12.79 -2.44
N LEU A 126 0.31 11.67 -3.01
CA LEU A 126 -0.26 11.65 -4.36
C LEU A 126 -1.57 12.41 -4.46
N LEU A 127 -2.44 12.33 -3.45
CA LEU A 127 -3.72 13.04 -3.48
C LEU A 127 -3.50 14.55 -3.37
N SER A 128 -2.62 14.98 -2.47
CA SER A 128 -2.25 16.40 -2.32
C SER A 128 -1.63 16.96 -3.59
N LEU A 129 -0.68 16.25 -4.21
CA LEU A 129 -0.09 16.65 -5.49
C LEU A 129 -1.10 16.63 -6.64
N GLY A 130 -2.01 15.66 -6.64
CA GLY A 130 -3.10 15.59 -7.60
C GLY A 130 -4.04 16.79 -7.49
N ASN A 131 -4.36 17.22 -6.27
CA ASN A 131 -5.16 18.41 -6.01
C ASN A 131 -4.44 19.67 -6.50
N GLU A 132 -3.18 19.85 -6.12
CA GLU A 132 -2.34 20.98 -6.55
C GLU A 132 -2.25 21.04 -8.08
N TYR A 133 -2.00 19.91 -8.74
CA TYR A 133 -1.97 19.81 -10.20
C TYR A 133 -3.31 20.24 -10.82
N MET A 134 -4.43 19.72 -10.32
CA MET A 134 -5.76 20.06 -10.86
C MET A 134 -6.11 21.54 -10.72
N GLU A 135 -5.60 22.23 -9.68
CA GLU A 135 -5.78 23.68 -9.50
C GLU A 135 -5.00 24.51 -10.53
N THR A 136 -3.87 24.00 -11.03
CA THR A 136 -3.06 24.67 -12.06
C THR A 136 -3.62 24.51 -13.48
N LEU A 137 -4.56 23.59 -13.70
CA LEU A 137 -5.08 23.30 -15.04
C LEU A 137 -6.06 24.37 -15.53
N ASP A 138 -5.86 24.82 -16.77
CA ASP A 138 -6.85 25.62 -17.48
C ASP A 138 -8.03 24.74 -17.92
N LYS A 139 -9.24 25.11 -17.48
CA LYS A 139 -10.49 24.44 -17.84
C LYS A 139 -10.85 24.58 -19.31
N SER A 140 -10.25 25.55 -20.01
CA SER A 140 -10.43 25.73 -21.45
C SER A 140 -9.55 24.79 -22.29
N ASP A 141 -8.56 24.13 -21.68
CA ASP A 141 -7.69 23.16 -22.34
C ASP A 141 -8.52 21.94 -22.84
N PRO A 142 -8.42 21.54 -24.13
CA PRO A 142 -9.14 20.39 -24.68
C PRO A 142 -8.89 19.06 -23.95
N THR A 143 -7.76 18.95 -23.23
CA THR A 143 -7.37 17.77 -22.46
C THR A 143 -7.85 17.80 -21.01
N TYR A 144 -8.37 18.93 -20.51
CA TYR A 144 -8.83 19.07 -19.12
C TYR A 144 -9.78 17.95 -18.70
N THR A 145 -10.79 17.64 -19.53
CA THR A 145 -11.78 16.60 -19.24
C THR A 145 -11.14 15.21 -19.11
N ILE A 146 -10.08 14.93 -19.87
CA ILE A 146 -9.36 13.65 -19.78
C ILE A 146 -8.57 13.58 -18.46
N ARG A 147 -7.88 14.66 -18.11
CA ARG A 147 -7.10 14.78 -16.86
C ARG A 147 -7.99 14.69 -15.63
N GLU A 148 -9.11 15.41 -15.63
CA GLU A 148 -10.12 15.37 -14.57
C GLU A 148 -10.71 13.96 -14.39
N LYS A 149 -10.98 13.23 -15.48
CA LYS A 149 -11.42 11.82 -15.38
C LYS A 149 -10.34 10.92 -14.78
N GLY A 150 -9.07 11.13 -15.15
CA GLY A 150 -7.93 10.40 -14.58
C GLY A 150 -7.80 10.65 -13.07
N TYR A 151 -7.80 11.92 -12.66
CA TYR A 151 -7.77 12.34 -11.26
C TYR A 151 -8.93 11.74 -10.46
N ASN A 152 -10.15 11.79 -10.99
CA ASN A 152 -11.33 11.22 -10.30
C ASN A 152 -11.24 9.70 -10.10
N ARG A 153 -10.65 8.98 -11.06
CA ARG A 153 -10.38 7.52 -10.93
C ARG A 153 -9.32 7.25 -9.88
N ALA A 154 -8.20 7.98 -9.90
CA ALA A 154 -7.14 7.83 -8.91
C ALA A 154 -7.67 8.10 -7.48
N THR A 155 -8.45 9.16 -7.34
CA THR A 155 -9.10 9.53 -6.08
C THR A 155 -10.08 8.46 -5.59
N SER A 156 -10.84 7.82 -6.49
CA SER A 156 -11.66 6.65 -6.13
C SER A 156 -10.81 5.47 -5.66
N GLY A 157 -9.69 5.19 -6.33
CA GLY A 157 -8.79 4.12 -5.92
C GLY A 157 -8.22 4.33 -4.51
N ILE A 158 -7.83 5.57 -4.16
CA ILE A 158 -7.37 5.93 -2.81
C ILE A 158 -8.50 5.80 -1.78
N GLN A 159 -9.72 6.18 -2.15
CA GLN A 159 -10.91 5.97 -1.30
C GLN A 159 -11.15 4.48 -1.01
N ASP A 160 -11.12 3.64 -2.04
CA ASP A 160 -11.32 2.19 -1.90
C ASP A 160 -10.20 1.56 -1.08
N PHE A 161 -8.95 2.00 -1.28
CA PHE A 161 -7.81 1.60 -0.46
C PHE A 161 -8.02 1.96 1.01
N LEU A 162 -8.42 3.20 1.34
CA LEU A 162 -8.64 3.63 2.72
C LEU A 162 -9.72 2.76 3.39
N ILE A 163 -10.83 2.50 2.70
CA ILE A 163 -11.90 1.64 3.22
C ILE A 163 -11.37 0.22 3.45
N GLY A 164 -10.63 -0.33 2.48
CA GLY A 164 -9.99 -1.64 2.59
C GLY A 164 -9.06 -1.72 3.80
N TYR A 165 -8.20 -0.73 4.01
CA TYR A 165 -7.30 -0.66 5.17
C TYR A 165 -8.09 -0.72 6.48
N ILE A 166 -9.11 0.12 6.64
CA ILE A 166 -9.93 0.17 7.86
C ILE A 166 -10.62 -1.18 8.10
N ILE A 167 -11.20 -1.79 7.06
CA ILE A 167 -11.82 -3.12 7.16
C ILE A 167 -10.78 -4.17 7.58
N THR A 168 -9.63 -4.21 6.92
CA THR A 168 -8.56 -5.15 7.25
C THR A 168 -8.10 -4.97 8.70
N THR A 169 -7.96 -3.73 9.17
CA THR A 169 -7.48 -3.43 10.53
C THR A 169 -8.49 -3.83 11.61
N PHE A 170 -9.74 -3.41 11.46
CA PHE A 170 -10.72 -3.51 12.56
C PHE A 170 -11.64 -4.72 12.47
N LEU A 171 -11.80 -5.33 11.28
CA LEU A 171 -12.71 -6.45 11.07
C LEU A 171 -12.00 -7.77 10.77
N GLU A 172 -11.08 -7.75 9.81
CA GLU A 172 -10.55 -8.99 9.22
C GLU A 172 -9.30 -9.49 9.94
N ASN A 173 -8.33 -8.62 10.24
CA ASN A 173 -7.06 -9.03 10.83
C ASN A 173 -7.25 -9.62 12.23
N LYS A 174 -6.81 -10.87 12.39
CA LYS A 174 -6.80 -11.58 13.68
C LYS A 174 -5.42 -11.62 14.33
N TYR A 175 -4.37 -11.12 13.67
CA TYR A 175 -3.03 -11.14 14.21
C TYR A 175 -2.70 -9.87 14.99
N GLU A 176 -2.63 -10.00 16.32
CA GLU A 176 -2.42 -8.85 17.22
C GLU A 176 -1.03 -8.21 17.08
N GLY A 177 -0.04 -8.97 16.60
CA GLY A 177 1.35 -8.51 16.48
C GLY A 177 1.57 -7.34 15.52
N VAL A 178 0.58 -7.01 14.67
CA VAL A 178 0.65 -5.90 13.71
C VAL A 178 -0.33 -4.77 13.99
N ASP A 179 -1.16 -4.88 15.03
CA ASP A 179 -2.21 -3.91 15.29
C ASP A 179 -1.66 -2.52 15.54
N SER A 180 -0.53 -2.41 16.24
CA SER A 180 0.11 -1.12 16.50
C SER A 180 0.52 -0.44 15.20
N ILE A 181 1.10 -1.17 14.24
CA ILE A 181 1.48 -0.65 12.92
C ILE A 181 0.22 -0.14 12.18
N LEU A 182 -0.83 -0.98 12.13
CA LEU A 182 -2.05 -0.67 11.39
C LEU A 182 -2.82 0.52 11.97
N THR A 183 -3.10 0.48 13.28
CA THR A 183 -3.90 1.49 13.97
C THR A 183 -3.19 2.83 14.06
N SER A 184 -1.91 2.85 14.47
CA SER A 184 -1.15 4.10 14.57
C SER A 184 -0.96 4.78 13.21
N SER A 185 -0.74 4.00 12.14
CA SER A 185 -0.65 4.54 10.79
C SER A 185 -1.97 5.15 10.33
N LEU A 186 -3.08 4.42 10.50
CA LEU A 186 -4.41 4.88 10.12
C LEU A 186 -4.78 6.20 10.79
N ILE A 187 -4.57 6.32 12.10
CA ILE A 187 -4.90 7.53 12.88
C ILE A 187 -4.16 8.75 12.30
N VAL A 188 -2.98 8.57 11.73
CA VAL A 188 -2.18 9.67 11.17
C VAL A 188 -2.58 10.01 9.73
N PHE A 189 -2.63 9.03 8.81
CA PHE A 189 -2.82 9.35 7.39
C PHE A 189 -4.30 9.45 6.99
N ALA A 190 -5.21 8.74 7.66
CA ALA A 190 -6.61 8.68 7.21
C ALA A 190 -7.32 10.05 7.29
N PRO A 191 -7.17 10.87 8.36
CA PRO A 191 -7.68 12.23 8.37
C PRO A 191 -7.11 13.11 7.26
N LYS A 192 -5.82 12.93 6.92
CA LYS A 192 -5.17 13.67 5.83
C LYS A 192 -5.79 13.28 4.49
N ILE A 193 -5.96 11.99 4.20
CA ILE A 193 -6.66 11.53 3.00
C ILE A 193 -8.07 12.12 2.96
N MET A 194 -8.84 12.02 4.05
CA MET A 194 -10.20 12.55 4.10
C MET A 194 -10.26 14.05 3.80
N ASN A 195 -9.30 14.82 4.32
CA ASN A 195 -9.21 16.26 4.09
C ASN A 195 -8.88 16.62 2.64
N GLU A 196 -8.06 15.81 1.97
CA GLU A 196 -7.69 15.98 0.56
C GLU A 196 -8.75 15.43 -0.41
N LEU A 197 -9.67 14.56 0.05
CA LEU A 197 -10.74 14.06 -0.80
C LEU A 197 -11.75 15.17 -1.15
N PRO A 198 -12.25 15.18 -2.41
CA PRO A 198 -13.42 15.96 -2.82
C PRO A 198 -14.61 15.74 -1.89
N LYS A 199 -15.40 16.80 -1.65
CA LYS A 199 -16.47 16.83 -0.64
C LYS A 199 -17.51 15.70 -0.79
N ASP A 200 -17.89 15.38 -2.02
CA ASP A 200 -18.82 14.30 -2.36
C ASP A 200 -18.22 12.93 -2.03
N LYS A 201 -16.95 12.70 -2.39
CA LYS A 201 -16.22 11.47 -2.07
C LYS A 201 -16.02 11.31 -0.57
N ARG A 202 -15.63 12.37 0.16
CA ARG A 202 -15.50 12.35 1.62
C ARG A 202 -16.78 11.87 2.31
N LYS A 203 -17.93 12.46 1.94
CA LYS A 203 -19.24 12.04 2.48
C LYS A 203 -19.56 10.58 2.15
N ALA A 204 -19.26 10.13 0.93
CA ALA A 204 -19.44 8.75 0.53
C ALA A 204 -18.54 7.80 1.35
N THR A 205 -17.28 8.16 1.57
CA THR A 205 -16.32 7.39 2.39
C THR A 205 -16.84 7.21 3.81
N THR A 206 -17.21 8.29 4.50
CA THR A 206 -17.76 8.21 5.86
C THR A 206 -19.00 7.32 5.93
N LYS A 207 -19.89 7.41 4.94
CA LYS A 207 -21.09 6.57 4.86
C LYS A 207 -20.73 5.09 4.69
N LEU A 208 -19.75 4.78 3.84
CA LEU A 208 -19.30 3.41 3.60
C LEU A 208 -18.61 2.82 4.84
N ILE A 209 -17.71 3.55 5.49
CA ILE A 209 -17.06 3.12 6.75
C ILE A 209 -18.12 2.76 7.80
N LYS A 210 -19.08 3.66 8.04
CA LYS A 210 -20.18 3.41 8.98
C LYS A 210 -21.04 2.21 8.58
N LYS A 211 -21.29 2.00 7.28
CA LYS A 211 -22.05 0.85 6.79
C LYS A 211 -21.33 -0.48 7.04
N TYR A 212 -20.01 -0.54 6.84
CA TYR A 212 -19.24 -1.78 6.98
C TYR A 212 -18.97 -2.14 8.44
N ILE A 213 -18.69 -1.14 9.29
CA ILE A 213 -18.19 -1.37 10.65
C ILE A 213 -19.21 -0.98 11.72
N GLY A 214 -20.00 0.08 11.51
CA GLY A 214 -20.82 0.73 12.54
C GLY A 214 -21.93 -0.10 13.18
N ASN A 215 -22.18 -1.32 12.70
CA ASN A 215 -23.16 -2.26 13.28
C ASN A 215 -22.50 -3.52 13.90
N LYS A 216 -21.18 -3.53 14.06
CA LYS A 216 -20.43 -4.67 14.62
C LYS A 216 -20.21 -4.41 16.11
N ASN A 217 -20.96 -5.10 16.97
CA ASN A 217 -20.89 -4.91 18.41
C ASN A 217 -19.61 -5.48 19.05
N ASP A 218 -18.90 -6.38 18.36
CA ASP A 218 -17.74 -7.11 18.91
C ASP A 218 -16.43 -6.77 18.16
N LEU A 219 -16.11 -5.49 18.04
CA LEU A 219 -14.81 -5.07 17.49
C LEU A 219 -13.72 -5.25 18.55
N ARG A 220 -12.72 -6.07 18.24
CA ARG A 220 -11.56 -6.30 19.12
C ARG A 220 -10.80 -5.00 19.44
N LEU A 221 -10.64 -4.14 18.43
CA LEU A 221 -9.99 -2.83 18.50
C LEU A 221 -11.02 -1.69 18.54
N ASN A 222 -12.09 -1.85 19.33
CA ASN A 222 -13.18 -0.87 19.37
C ASN A 222 -12.70 0.51 19.82
N LYS A 223 -11.79 0.57 20.80
CA LYS A 223 -11.27 1.84 21.31
C LYS A 223 -10.54 2.62 20.21
N GLU A 224 -9.60 1.98 19.54
CA GLU A 224 -8.81 2.55 18.44
C GLU A 224 -9.71 2.92 17.25
N TYR A 225 -10.78 2.15 17.02
CA TYR A 225 -11.77 2.48 16.01
C TYR A 225 -12.57 3.75 16.37
N GLN A 226 -12.98 3.92 17.64
CA GLN A 226 -13.62 5.17 18.07
C GLN A 226 -12.67 6.36 17.95
N GLU A 227 -11.40 6.20 18.36
CA GLU A 227 -10.37 7.23 18.19
C GLU A 227 -10.20 7.63 16.72
N LEU A 228 -10.22 6.67 15.80
CA LEU A 228 -10.21 6.95 14.36
C LEU A 228 -11.46 7.72 13.93
N LEU A 229 -12.65 7.34 14.39
CA LEU A 229 -13.89 8.04 14.03
C LEU A 229 -13.93 9.49 14.53
N ASP A 230 -13.30 9.79 15.66
CA ASP A 230 -13.23 11.14 16.21
C ASP A 230 -12.38 12.09 15.35
N VAL A 231 -11.47 11.53 14.52
CA VAL A 231 -10.57 12.31 13.66
C VAL A 231 -10.92 12.27 12.16
N LEU A 232 -11.96 11.51 11.75
CA LEU A 232 -12.44 11.40 10.35
C LEU A 232 -13.68 12.27 10.06
#